data_AF-A0AAD5NHL1-F1
#
_entry.id   AF-A0AAD5NHL1-F1
#
_cell.length_a   1.000
_cell.length_b   1.000
_cell.length_c   1.000
_cell.angle_alpha   90.00
_cell.angle_beta   90.00
_cell.angle_gamma   90.00
#
_symmetry.space_group_name_H-M   'P 1'
#
loop_
_entity.id
_entity.type
_entity.pdbx_description
1 polymer ?
#
loop_
_entity_poly.entity_id
_entity_poly.type
_entity_poly.pdbx_seq_one_letter_code
_entity_poly.pdbx_strand_id
1 'polypeptide(L)'
;MFRASEIAKDLTWHFTHTSKDGKMHHPVDSPAWETIDDTWPCFASDPCNLRLGLAVDGFNPFRNLSSTHSTWPVVLVTYNLPPWKCMSKENLMLTLLIPGPKQPRNDIDVYLQPLI
;
A
#
# COMPACT_ATOMS: atom_id res chain seq x y z
N MET A 1 3.65 -6.79 -18.38
CA MET A 1 2.89 -6.32 -17.19
C MET A 1 1.38 -6.26 -17.43
N PHE A 2 0.87 -5.86 -18.60
CA PHE A 2 -0.58 -5.71 -18.89
C PHE A 2 -1.28 -6.90 -19.60
N ARG A 3 -0.74 -8.12 -19.51
CA ARG A 3 -1.23 -9.27 -20.34
C ARG A 3 -2.05 -10.32 -19.59
N ALA A 4 -2.51 -10.04 -18.37
CA ALA A 4 -3.39 -10.95 -17.64
C ALA A 4 -4.75 -10.29 -17.44
N SER A 5 -5.71 -10.64 -18.31
CA SER A 5 -7.13 -10.23 -18.17
C SER A 5 -7.71 -10.61 -16.80
N GLU A 6 -7.21 -11.69 -16.21
CA GLU A 6 -7.48 -12.13 -14.84
C GLU A 6 -7.13 -11.04 -13.81
N ILE A 7 -5.90 -10.50 -13.86
CA ILE A 7 -5.44 -9.47 -12.91
C ILE A 7 -6.25 -8.18 -13.07
N ALA A 8 -6.55 -7.80 -14.32
CA ALA A 8 -7.38 -6.62 -14.57
C ALA A 8 -8.77 -6.74 -13.94
N LYS A 9 -9.38 -7.93 -13.99
CA LYS A 9 -10.65 -8.20 -13.29
C LYS A 9 -10.47 -8.11 -11.78
N ASP A 10 -9.42 -8.73 -11.22
CA ASP A 10 -9.15 -8.67 -9.79
C ASP A 10 -8.94 -7.23 -9.27
N LEU A 11 -8.36 -6.33 -10.08
CA LEU A 11 -8.16 -4.92 -9.71
C LEU A 11 -9.48 -4.14 -9.56
N THR A 12 -10.58 -4.67 -10.08
CA THR A 12 -11.92 -4.08 -9.88
C THR A 12 -12.68 -4.72 -8.72
N TRP A 13 -12.06 -5.68 -8.00
CA TRP A 13 -12.73 -6.46 -6.95
C TRP A 13 -13.34 -5.58 -5.86
N HIS A 14 -12.58 -4.59 -5.39
CA HIS A 14 -13.01 -3.67 -4.34
C HIS A 14 -14.36 -3.00 -4.63
N PHE A 15 -14.65 -2.68 -5.90
CA PHE A 15 -15.83 -1.92 -6.30
C PHE A 15 -17.15 -2.66 -6.05
N THR A 16 -17.11 -3.99 -5.96
CA THR A 16 -18.29 -4.84 -5.80
C THR A 16 -18.35 -5.57 -4.46
N HIS A 17 -17.31 -5.44 -3.62
CA HIS A 17 -17.12 -6.28 -2.43
C HIS A 17 -16.98 -5.49 -1.12
N THR A 18 -17.66 -4.35 -1.01
CA THR A 18 -17.77 -3.62 0.27
C THR A 18 -18.59 -4.42 1.28
N SER A 19 -18.13 -4.45 2.52
CA SER A 19 -18.80 -5.11 3.62
C SER A 19 -20.15 -4.45 3.95
N LYS A 20 -21.12 -5.27 4.36
CA LYS A 20 -22.46 -4.83 4.81
C LYS A 20 -22.73 -5.10 6.29
N ASP A 21 -21.81 -5.78 6.97
CA ASP A 21 -21.96 -6.18 8.38
C ASP A 21 -21.40 -5.16 9.38
N GLY A 22 -20.90 -4.02 8.88
CA GLY A 22 -20.27 -2.97 9.68
C GLY A 22 -18.87 -3.34 10.19
N LYS A 23 -18.28 -4.45 9.73
CA LYS A 23 -16.90 -4.85 10.06
C LYS A 23 -15.98 -4.60 8.88
N MET A 24 -14.73 -4.27 9.21
CA MET A 24 -13.67 -4.07 8.24
C MET A 24 -12.99 -5.42 7.95
N HIS A 25 -13.23 -5.96 6.75
CA HIS A 25 -12.56 -7.19 6.26
C HIS A 25 -11.43 -6.85 5.29
N HIS A 26 -11.50 -5.66 4.69
CA HIS A 26 -10.56 -5.18 3.69
C HIS A 26 -10.48 -3.63 3.76
N PRO A 27 -9.38 -2.97 3.31
CA PRO A 27 -9.28 -1.50 3.36
C PRO A 27 -10.42 -0.73 2.69
N VAL A 28 -11.11 -1.34 1.72
CA VAL A 28 -12.34 -0.79 1.09
C VAL A 28 -13.47 -0.52 2.09
N ASP A 29 -13.48 -1.24 3.21
CA ASP A 29 -14.50 -1.09 4.26
C ASP A 29 -14.12 -0.01 5.29
N SER A 30 -12.98 0.67 5.10
CA SER A 30 -12.50 1.66 6.05
C SER A 30 -13.16 3.03 5.84
N PRO A 31 -13.39 3.81 6.91
CA PRO A 31 -13.87 5.19 6.79
C PRO A 31 -12.91 6.08 5.97
N ALA A 32 -11.61 5.76 5.97
CA ALA A 32 -10.63 6.47 5.16
C ALA A 32 -10.90 6.27 3.66
N TRP A 33 -11.32 5.07 3.23
CA TRP A 33 -11.68 4.81 1.85
C TRP A 33 -12.92 5.58 1.42
N GLU A 34 -13.95 5.60 2.27
CA GLU A 34 -15.17 6.39 2.05
C GLU A 34 -14.85 7.89 1.94
N THR A 35 -13.98 8.39 2.83
CA THR A 35 -13.53 9.79 2.77
C THR A 35 -12.83 10.12 1.45
N ILE A 36 -12.00 9.21 0.92
CA ILE A 36 -11.36 9.37 -0.39
C ILE A 36 -12.42 9.39 -1.50
N ASP A 37 -13.43 8.51 -1.44
CA ASP A 37 -14.49 8.43 -2.45
C ASP A 37 -15.32 9.71 -2.51
N ASP A 38 -15.67 10.25 -1.34
CA ASP A 38 -16.41 11.49 -1.21
C ASP A 38 -15.60 12.71 -1.67
N THR A 39 -14.28 12.70 -1.39
CA THR A 39 -13.39 13.81 -1.76
C THR A 39 -13.12 13.84 -3.26
N TRP A 40 -13.01 12.67 -3.91
CA TRP A 40 -12.74 12.57 -5.35
C TRP A 40 -13.73 11.64 -6.07
N PRO A 41 -15.00 12.06 -6.27
CA PRO A 41 -16.03 11.21 -6.89
C PRO A 41 -15.68 10.76 -8.31
N CYS A 42 -15.02 11.62 -9.09
CA CYS A 42 -14.55 11.26 -10.44
C CYS A 42 -13.51 10.13 -10.39
N PHE A 43 -12.62 10.14 -9.39
CA PHE A 43 -11.66 9.06 -9.19
C PHE A 43 -12.35 7.78 -8.72
N ALA A 44 -13.29 7.89 -7.78
CA ALA A 44 -14.04 6.74 -7.29
C ALA A 44 -14.94 6.08 -8.34
N SER A 45 -15.41 6.86 -9.33
CA SER A 45 -16.31 6.36 -10.38
C SER A 45 -15.67 5.35 -11.34
N ASP A 46 -14.34 5.35 -11.46
CA ASP A 46 -13.62 4.37 -12.28
C ASP A 46 -13.01 3.27 -11.40
N PRO A 47 -13.54 2.04 -11.43
CA PRO A 47 -13.02 0.92 -10.64
C PRO A 47 -11.60 0.48 -11.05
N CYS A 48 -11.09 0.95 -12.19
CA CYS A 48 -9.72 0.68 -12.63
C CYS A 48 -8.69 1.59 -11.97
N ASN A 49 -9.13 2.66 -11.29
CA ASN A 49 -8.22 3.54 -10.57
C ASN A 49 -7.57 2.82 -9.39
N LEU A 50 -6.24 2.82 -9.39
CA LEU A 50 -5.45 2.09 -8.40
C LEU A 50 -5.37 2.86 -7.08
N ARG A 51 -5.56 2.13 -6.00
CA ARG A 51 -5.39 2.56 -4.61
C ARG A 51 -4.32 1.70 -3.99
N LEU A 52 -3.29 2.39 -3.51
CA LEU A 52 -2.09 1.75 -2.98
C LEU A 52 -2.00 2.03 -1.49
N GLY A 53 -1.76 0.98 -0.72
CA GLY A 53 -1.31 1.09 0.65
C GLY A 53 0.18 1.32 0.68
N LEU A 54 0.64 2.24 1.52
CA LEU A 54 2.05 2.52 1.74
C LEU A 54 2.43 2.07 3.14
N ALA A 55 3.46 1.23 3.25
CA ALA A 55 4.00 0.76 4.51
C ALA A 55 5.50 1.05 4.57
N VAL A 56 5.96 1.60 5.70
CA VAL A 56 7.36 1.91 5.96
C VAL A 56 7.68 1.48 7.38
N ASP A 57 8.67 0.61 7.54
CA ASP A 57 9.14 0.16 8.84
C ASP A 57 10.67 0.07 8.85
N GLY A 58 11.29 0.19 10.02
CA GLY A 58 12.73 0.18 10.19
C GLY A 58 13.23 -1.15 10.73
N PHE A 59 14.20 -1.76 10.07
CA PHE A 59 14.91 -2.93 10.60
C PHE A 59 16.42 -2.75 10.57
N ASN A 60 17.13 -3.55 11.37
CA ASN A 60 18.58 -3.62 11.36
C ASN A 60 19.04 -4.97 10.77
N PRO A 61 19.64 -5.00 9.56
CA PRO A 61 20.08 -6.24 8.93
C PRO A 61 21.24 -6.94 9.68
N PHE A 62 21.94 -6.25 10.59
CA PHE A 62 23.15 -6.76 11.26
C PHE A 62 22.91 -7.39 12.64
N ARG A 63 21.64 -7.66 12.98
CA ARG A 63 21.13 -8.49 14.09
C ARG A 63 21.55 -8.15 15.53
N ASN A 64 22.84 -7.91 15.83
CA ASN A 64 23.36 -7.63 17.18
C ASN A 64 24.81 -7.08 17.28
N LEU A 65 25.52 -6.83 16.18
CA LEU A 65 26.91 -6.30 16.23
C LEU A 65 26.90 -4.82 15.81
N SER A 66 26.94 -3.92 16.80
CA SER A 66 27.10 -2.46 16.64
C SER A 66 26.09 -1.82 15.65
N SER A 67 24.86 -1.59 16.12
CA SER A 67 23.76 -1.07 15.31
C SER A 67 23.79 0.45 15.13
N THR A 68 24.83 0.95 14.47
CA THR A 68 24.79 2.30 13.87
C THR A 68 24.13 2.28 12.49
N HIS A 69 23.32 1.27 12.17
CA HIS A 69 22.67 1.12 10.87
C HIS A 69 21.19 0.81 11.02
N SER A 70 20.37 1.46 10.20
CA SER A 70 18.93 1.28 10.12
C SER A 70 18.53 1.28 8.65
N THR A 71 17.71 0.33 8.24
CA THR A 71 17.22 0.21 6.87
C THR A 71 15.70 0.25 6.88
N TRP A 72 15.13 1.17 6.10
CA TRP A 72 13.69 1.36 6.02
C TRP A 72 13.18 1.04 4.61
N PRO A 73 12.63 -0.17 4.39
CA PRO A 73 11.91 -0.48 3.16
C PRO A 73 10.59 0.29 3.11
N VAL A 74 10.33 0.93 1.98
CA VAL A 74 9.01 1.46 1.60
C VAL A 74 8.37 0.42 0.69
N VAL A 75 7.25 -0.14 1.14
CA VAL A 75 6.51 -1.15 0.41
C VAL A 75 5.15 -0.58 0.01
N LEU A 76 4.81 -0.71 -1.27
CA LEU A 76 3.48 -0.45 -1.78
C LEU A 76 2.69 -1.75 -1.90
N VAL A 77 1.41 -1.68 -1.57
CA VAL A 77 0.46 -2.80 -1.61
C VAL A 77 -0.73 -2.39 -2.47
N THR A 78 -1.13 -3.23 -3.41
CA THR A 78 -2.29 -2.94 -4.26
C THR A 78 -3.58 -3.33 -3.54
N TYR A 79 -4.26 -2.37 -2.91
CA TYR A 79 -5.50 -2.61 -2.17
C TYR A 79 -6.71 -2.81 -3.07
N ASN A 80 -6.60 -2.65 -4.38
CA ASN A 80 -7.70 -2.98 -5.29
C ASN A 80 -8.03 -4.49 -5.34
N LEU A 81 -7.04 -5.33 -5.01
CA LEU A 81 -7.11 -6.79 -5.12
C LEU A 81 -7.86 -7.42 -3.94
N PRO A 82 -8.41 -8.64 -4.10
CA PRO A 82 -9.08 -9.34 -3.01
C PRO A 82 -8.12 -9.66 -1.85
N PRO A 83 -8.63 -9.89 -0.61
CA PRO A 83 -7.82 -10.06 0.61
C PRO A 83 -6.73 -11.14 0.50
N TRP A 84 -7.01 -12.24 -0.20
CA TRP A 84 -6.06 -13.34 -0.40
C TRP A 84 -4.97 -13.05 -1.44
N LYS A 85 -5.16 -12.02 -2.30
CA LYS A 85 -4.18 -11.57 -3.29
C LYS A 85 -3.44 -10.30 -2.85
N CYS A 86 -4.10 -9.35 -2.20
CA CYS A 86 -3.50 -8.04 -1.90
C CYS A 86 -2.23 -8.16 -1.04
N MET A 87 -2.19 -9.10 -0.08
CA MET A 87 -1.03 -9.35 0.77
C MET A 87 -0.09 -10.45 0.24
N SER A 88 -0.27 -10.90 -1.01
CA SER A 88 0.64 -11.88 -1.60
C SER A 88 1.98 -11.22 -1.93
N LYS A 89 3.08 -11.98 -1.81
CA LYS A 89 4.44 -11.49 -2.11
C LYS A 89 4.61 -10.89 -3.51
N GLU A 90 3.76 -11.28 -4.46
CA GLU A 90 3.78 -10.83 -5.86
C GLU A 90 3.16 -9.43 -6.01
N ASN A 91 2.28 -9.05 -5.09
CA ASN A 91 1.57 -7.76 -5.08
C ASN A 91 2.16 -6.76 -4.07
N LEU A 92 3.20 -7.17 -3.33
CA LEU A 92 4.03 -6.29 -2.52
C LEU A 92 5.17 -5.74 -3.38
N MET A 93 5.20 -4.42 -3.56
CA MET A 93 6.22 -3.75 -4.36
C MET A 93 7.17 -3.01 -3.43
N LEU A 94 8.42 -3.43 -3.35
CA LEU A 94 9.47 -2.64 -2.70
C LEU A 94 9.84 -1.48 -3.63
N THR A 95 9.45 -0.26 -3.26
CA THR A 95 9.62 0.93 -4.12
C THR A 95 10.83 1.77 -3.76
N LEU A 96 11.15 1.84 -2.47
CA LEU A 96 12.30 2.57 -1.98
C LEU A 96 12.95 1.79 -0.84
N LEU A 97 14.27 1.84 -0.78
CA LEU A 97 15.03 1.39 0.37
C LEU A 97 15.79 2.60 0.90
N ILE A 98 15.48 3.03 2.12
CA ILE A 98 16.16 4.15 2.76
C ILE A 98 17.24 3.57 3.67
N PRO A 99 18.52 3.59 3.26
CA PRO A 99 19.61 3.24 4.14
C PRO A 99 19.90 4.43 5.04
N GLY A 100 20.12 4.17 6.32
CA GLY A 100 20.63 5.16 7.23
C GLY A 100 21.66 4.56 8.16
N PRO A 101 22.46 5.39 8.83
CA PRO A 101 22.90 5.04 10.16
C PRO A 101 21.78 5.22 11.21
N LYS A 102 20.78 6.07 10.91
CA LYS A 102 19.66 6.42 11.80
C LYS A 102 18.33 6.40 11.04
N GLN A 103 17.24 6.26 11.79
CA GLN A 103 15.87 6.38 11.29
C GLN A 103 15.59 7.77 10.68
N PRO A 104 14.79 7.84 9.60
CA PRO A 104 14.48 9.10 8.90
C PRO A 104 13.70 10.12 9.74
N ARG A 105 13.05 9.70 10.84
CA ARG A 105 12.28 10.59 11.74
C ARG A 105 11.36 11.54 10.97
N ASN A 106 11.65 12.84 11.05
CA ASN A 106 10.84 13.90 10.48
C ASN A 106 11.07 14.05 8.98
N ASP A 107 12.18 13.51 8.44
CA ASP A 107 12.54 13.64 7.03
C ASP A 107 11.91 12.54 6.17
N ILE A 108 10.98 11.74 6.72
CA ILE A 108 10.32 10.65 5.98
C ILE A 108 9.54 11.18 4.79
N ASP A 109 8.95 12.36 4.92
CA ASP A 109 8.22 13.07 3.87
C ASP A 109 9.11 13.39 2.66
N VAL A 110 10.37 13.78 2.89
CA VAL A 110 11.37 14.03 1.83
C VAL A 110 11.61 12.77 1.01
N TYR A 111 11.70 11.60 1.66
CA TYR A 111 11.89 10.33 0.96
C TYR A 111 10.63 9.85 0.24
N LEU A 112 9.45 10.18 0.76
CA LEU A 112 8.17 9.78 0.18
C LEU A 112 7.70 10.70 -0.96
N GLN A 113 8.30 11.88 -1.14
CA GLN A 113 7.94 12.85 -2.19
C GLN A 113 7.75 12.27 -3.60
N PRO A 114 8.52 11.26 -4.08
CA PRO A 114 8.28 10.67 -5.39
C PRO A 114 6.97 9.86 -5.51
N LEU A 115 6.31 9.56 -4.39
CA LEU A 115 5.12 8.71 -4.29
C LEU A 115 3.82 9.50 -4.01
N ILE A 116 3.91 10.81 -3.76
CA ILE A 116 2.80 11.70 -3.36
C ILE A 116 2.78 12.99 -4.18
#